data_AF-A0A9E2XBL5-F1
#
_entry.id   AF-A0A9E2XBL5-F1
#
_cell.length_a   1.000
_cell.length_b   1.000
_cell.length_c   1.000
_cell.angle_alpha   90.00
_cell.angle_beta   90.00
_cell.angle_gamma   90.00
#
_symmetry.space_group_name_H-M   'P 1'
#
loop_
_entity.id
_entity.type
_entity.pdbx_description
1 polymer ?
#
loop_
_entity_poly.entity_id
_entity_poly.type
_entity_poly.pdbx_seq_one_letter_code
_entity_poly.pdbx_strand_id
1 'polypeptide(L)'
;MALLIVNLDKVIGNAQAWRDTFKAQIPELPIRIWPEVGEPKEIEYLAFMHPDFGVLPAFPNLKAMFSRSAGVDDFVEHPKLPKVPLGKVEPPGGDPMMTEYVVMHVLRFHRDMPGYQAAQAKREWRRVPIMRPEQ
;
A
#
# COMPACT_ATOMS: atom_id res chain seq x y z
N MET A 1 24.28 -7.87 -5.56
CA MET A 1 22.99 -7.30 -5.96
C MET A 1 21.84 -8.15 -5.46
N ALA A 2 20.95 -7.56 -4.66
CA ALA A 2 19.70 -8.16 -4.18
C ALA A 2 18.66 -7.06 -3.89
N LEU A 3 17.38 -7.43 -3.97
CA LEU A 3 16.26 -6.64 -3.49
C LEU A 3 15.85 -7.15 -2.10
N LEU A 4 15.89 -6.27 -1.10
CA LEU A 4 15.32 -6.53 0.22
C LEU A 4 13.89 -5.99 0.28
N ILE A 5 12.95 -6.81 0.73
CA ILE A 5 11.56 -6.42 0.97
C ILE A 5 11.28 -6.39 2.47
N VAL A 6 10.87 -5.24 2.99
CA VAL A 6 10.59 -5.00 4.41
C VAL A 6 9.09 -4.99 4.66
N ASN A 7 8.67 -5.58 5.79
CA ASN A 7 7.28 -5.64 6.27
C ASN A 7 6.30 -6.29 5.28
N LEU A 8 6.74 -7.36 4.60
CA LEU A 8 5.87 -8.07 3.65
C LEU A 8 4.72 -8.79 4.36
N ASP A 9 5.03 -9.69 5.30
CA ASP A 9 4.04 -10.53 5.98
C ASP A 9 3.32 -9.82 7.15
N LYS A 10 3.75 -8.59 7.49
CA LYS A 10 3.16 -7.82 8.61
C LYS A 10 2.01 -6.91 8.18
N VAL A 11 1.90 -6.59 6.89
CA VAL A 11 0.94 -5.58 6.43
C VAL A 11 0.14 -6.10 5.25
N ILE A 12 0.75 -6.14 4.05
CA ILE A 12 0.10 -6.60 2.83
C ILE A 12 1.13 -7.35 1.98
N GLY A 13 0.78 -8.59 1.63
CA GLY A 13 1.52 -9.46 0.74
C GLY A 13 1.80 -10.84 1.33
N ASN A 14 2.41 -11.69 0.51
CA ASN A 14 2.82 -13.03 0.87
C ASN A 14 4.24 -13.27 0.32
N ALA A 15 5.18 -13.64 1.18
CA ALA A 15 6.56 -13.87 0.79
C ALA A 15 6.73 -14.84 -0.39
N GLN A 16 5.98 -15.94 -0.41
CA GLN A 16 6.07 -16.92 -1.48
C GLN A 16 5.56 -16.37 -2.81
N ALA A 17 4.38 -15.74 -2.81
CA ALA A 17 3.81 -15.13 -4.02
C ALA A 17 4.73 -14.06 -4.62
N TRP A 18 5.37 -13.25 -3.77
CA TRP A 18 6.34 -12.25 -4.21
C TRP A 18 7.60 -12.91 -4.80
N ARG A 19 8.18 -13.91 -4.13
CA ARG A 19 9.32 -14.66 -4.66
C ARG A 19 9.01 -15.28 -6.01
N ASP A 20 7.85 -15.92 -6.15
CA ASP A 20 7.44 -16.56 -7.40
C ASP A 20 7.22 -15.55 -8.52
N THR A 21 6.58 -14.41 -8.22
CA THR A 21 6.34 -13.35 -9.20
C THR A 21 7.66 -12.75 -9.70
N PHE A 22 8.57 -12.40 -8.79
CA PHE A 22 9.88 -11.86 -9.17
C PHE A 22 10.74 -12.90 -9.89
N LYS A 23 10.72 -14.16 -9.46
CA LYS A 23 11.44 -15.24 -10.16
C LYS A 23 10.93 -15.44 -11.59
N ALA A 24 9.63 -15.24 -11.83
CA ALA A 24 9.05 -15.35 -13.17
C ALA A 24 9.40 -14.15 -14.08
N GLN A 25 9.53 -12.95 -13.52
CA GLN A 25 9.77 -11.72 -14.30
C GLN A 25 11.24 -11.32 -14.40
N ILE A 26 12.01 -11.52 -13.32
CA ILE A 26 13.41 -11.13 -13.17
C ILE A 26 14.16 -12.26 -12.43
N PRO A 27 14.39 -13.42 -13.08
CA PRO A 27 14.94 -14.63 -12.44
C PRO A 27 16.30 -14.44 -11.76
N GLU A 28 17.10 -13.52 -12.26
CA GLU A 28 18.46 -13.22 -11.81
C GLU A 28 18.51 -12.31 -10.57
N LEU A 29 17.39 -11.70 -10.17
CA LEU A 29 17.34 -10.80 -9.01
C LEU A 29 17.05 -11.60 -7.73
N PRO A 30 18.01 -11.71 -6.80
CA PRO A 30 17.77 -12.36 -5.53
C PRO A 30 16.80 -11.53 -4.68
N ILE A 31 15.71 -12.16 -4.24
CA ILE A 31 14.71 -11.55 -3.36
C ILE A 31 14.95 -12.00 -1.91
N ARG A 32 15.17 -11.02 -1.03
CA ARG A 32 15.32 -11.22 0.42
C ARG A 32 14.15 -10.58 1.15
N ILE A 33 13.68 -11.23 2.21
CA ILE A 33 12.56 -10.73 3.02
C ILE A 33 13.08 -10.44 4.41
N TRP A 34 12.84 -9.23 4.91
CA TRP A 34 13.21 -8.86 6.28
C TRP A 34 12.59 -9.83 7.30
N PRO A 35 13.34 -10.34 8.30
CA PRO A 35 14.68 -9.90 8.73
C PRO A 35 15.87 -10.60 8.08
N GLU A 36 15.66 -11.48 7.10
CA GLU A 36 16.72 -12.27 6.44
C GLU A 36 17.51 -11.42 5.42
N VAL A 37 18.32 -10.48 5.91
CA VAL A 37 19.09 -9.54 5.06
C VAL A 37 20.28 -10.21 4.37
N GLY A 38 20.91 -11.21 4.99
CA GLY A 38 22.23 -11.69 4.57
C GLY A 38 23.29 -10.57 4.69
N GLU A 39 24.21 -10.52 3.73
CA GLU A 39 25.25 -9.48 3.68
C GLU A 39 24.67 -8.10 3.27
N PRO A 40 24.71 -7.06 4.12
CA PRO A 40 24.09 -5.76 3.81
C PRO A 40 24.66 -5.05 2.58
N LYS A 41 25.95 -5.29 2.27
CA LYS A 41 26.61 -4.75 1.07
C LYS A 41 26.04 -5.30 -0.24
N GLU A 42 25.31 -6.41 -0.21
CA GLU A 42 24.73 -7.00 -1.41
C GLU A 42 23.36 -6.42 -1.73
N ILE A 43 22.73 -5.72 -0.78
CA ILE A 43 21.44 -5.04 -0.94
C ILE A 43 21.65 -3.76 -1.74
N GLU A 44 21.12 -3.75 -2.96
CA GLU A 44 21.18 -2.60 -3.87
C GLU A 44 19.81 -1.94 -4.05
N TYR A 45 18.74 -2.67 -3.74
CA TYR A 45 17.38 -2.18 -3.80
C TYR A 45 16.63 -2.51 -2.52
N LEU A 46 15.75 -1.59 -2.11
CA LEU A 46 14.89 -1.76 -0.95
C LEU A 46 13.43 -1.48 -1.33
N ALA A 47 12.54 -2.43 -1.09
CA ALA A 47 11.11 -2.22 -1.17
C ALA A 47 10.49 -2.33 0.23
N PHE A 48 9.56 -1.43 0.57
CA PHE A 48 9.03 -1.38 1.93
C PHE A 48 7.61 -0.85 2.00
N MET A 49 6.98 -1.08 3.14
CA MET A 49 5.70 -0.51 3.54
C MET A 49 5.81 -0.17 5.02
N HIS A 50 5.59 1.11 5.38
CA HIS A 50 5.72 1.62 6.75
C HIS A 50 7.01 1.14 7.47
N PRO A 51 8.21 1.39 6.91
CA PRO A 51 9.45 0.89 7.48
C PRO A 51 9.81 1.66 8.75
N ASP A 52 10.48 0.98 9.68
CA ASP A 52 11.23 1.65 10.73
C ASP A 52 12.71 1.73 10.32
N PHE A 53 13.12 2.86 9.74
CA PHE A 53 14.53 3.10 9.38
C PHE A 53 15.45 3.20 10.62
N GLY A 54 14.88 3.25 11.83
CA GLY A 54 15.59 3.15 13.10
C GLY A 54 16.29 1.81 13.32
N VAL A 55 15.67 0.72 12.86
CA VAL A 55 16.12 -0.67 13.10
C VAL A 55 16.79 -1.32 11.89
N LEU A 56 16.67 -0.72 10.70
CA LEU A 56 17.33 -1.24 9.51
C LEU A 56 18.85 -1.00 9.59
N PRO A 57 19.68 -1.97 9.19
CA PRO A 57 21.11 -1.77 9.06
C PRO A 57 21.41 -0.78 7.93
N ALA A 58 22.62 -0.21 7.94
CA ALA A 58 23.10 0.57 6.81
C ALA A 58 23.33 -0.34 5.59
N PHE A 59 22.83 0.10 4.43
CA PHE A 59 23.03 -0.57 3.14
C PHE A 59 23.99 0.26 2.28
N PRO A 60 25.31 0.03 2.36
CA PRO A 60 26.31 0.94 1.77
C PRO A 60 26.25 1.01 0.24
N ASN A 61 25.70 -0.01 -0.41
CA ASN A 61 25.57 -0.09 -1.88
C ASN A 61 24.14 0.14 -2.36
N LEU A 62 23.26 0.68 -1.51
CA LEU A 62 21.88 0.94 -1.88
C LEU A 62 21.82 1.96 -3.03
N LYS A 63 21.08 1.62 -4.09
CA LYS A 63 20.94 2.42 -5.31
C LYS A 63 19.58 3.07 -5.42
N ALA A 64 18.52 2.41 -4.99
CA ALA A 64 17.16 2.95 -5.02
C ALA A 64 16.24 2.28 -3.99
N MET A 65 15.16 2.99 -3.67
CA MET A 65 14.11 2.56 -2.77
C MET A 65 12.74 2.62 -3.45
N PHE A 66 11.84 1.71 -3.08
CA PHE A 66 10.49 1.63 -3.61
C PHE A 66 9.47 1.54 -2.47
N SER A 67 8.63 2.57 -2.33
CA SER A 67 7.49 2.52 -1.43
C SER A 67 6.37 1.69 -2.05
N ARG A 68 5.88 0.70 -1.30
CA ARG A 68 4.67 -0.07 -1.60
C ARG A 68 3.41 0.57 -0.99
N SER A 69 3.58 1.63 -0.19
CA SER A 69 2.49 2.41 0.40
C SER A 69 2.05 3.54 -0.54
N ALA A 70 0.74 3.81 -0.58
CA ALA A 70 0.17 4.95 -1.33
C ALA A 70 0.55 6.30 -0.71
N GLY A 71 0.53 6.38 0.63
CA GLY A 71 1.05 7.50 1.42
C GLY A 71 2.51 7.28 1.81
N VAL A 72 3.26 8.37 2.00
CA VAL A 72 4.69 8.35 2.37
C VAL A 72 5.03 9.27 3.55
N ASP A 73 4.01 9.93 4.08
CA ASP A 73 4.11 10.97 5.11
C ASP A 73 4.73 10.45 6.41
N ASP A 74 4.58 9.17 6.67
CA ASP A 74 5.08 8.48 7.86
C ASP A 74 6.60 8.29 7.88
N PHE A 75 7.28 8.34 6.73
CA PHE A 75 8.72 8.08 6.66
C PHE A 75 9.53 9.04 5.79
N VAL A 76 8.90 9.88 4.95
CA VAL A 76 9.63 10.75 4.02
C VAL A 76 10.53 11.78 4.73
N GLU A 77 10.13 12.20 5.94
CA GLU A 77 10.92 13.10 6.79
C GLU A 77 11.83 12.36 7.79
N HIS A 78 11.87 11.03 7.74
CA HIS A 78 12.61 10.25 8.73
C HIS A 78 14.11 10.57 8.69
N PRO A 79 14.76 10.88 9.84
CA PRO A 79 16.15 11.35 9.85
C PRO A 79 17.15 10.31 9.32
N LYS A 80 16.85 9.02 9.48
CA LYS A 80 17.65 7.90 8.95
C LYS A 80 17.23 7.42 7.56
N LEU A 81 16.35 8.13 6.86
CA LEU A 81 15.98 7.78 5.48
C LEU A 81 17.23 7.84 4.58
N PRO A 82 17.59 6.74 3.88
CA PRO A 82 18.73 6.74 2.96
C PRO A 82 18.59 7.82 1.87
N LYS A 83 19.70 8.49 1.53
CA LYS A 83 19.73 9.57 0.53
C LYS A 83 19.95 9.04 -0.89
N VAL A 84 19.08 8.11 -1.30
CA VAL A 84 19.04 7.50 -2.64
C VAL A 84 17.67 7.75 -3.26
N PRO A 85 17.50 7.63 -4.59
CA PRO A 85 16.20 7.77 -5.24
C PRO A 85 15.10 6.93 -4.58
N LEU A 86 13.96 7.57 -4.32
CA LEU A 86 12.74 6.95 -3.80
C LEU A 86 11.67 6.95 -4.89
N GLY A 87 11.29 5.76 -5.35
CA GLY A 87 10.13 5.55 -6.22
C GLY A 87 8.89 5.23 -5.41
N LYS A 88 7.76 5.86 -5.73
CA LYS A 88 6.44 5.47 -5.22
C LYS A 88 5.78 4.55 -6.24
N VAL A 89 5.43 3.33 -5.84
CA VAL A 89 4.82 2.36 -6.75
C VAL A 89 3.31 2.57 -6.78
N GLU A 90 2.80 3.02 -7.92
CA GLU A 90 1.37 3.25 -8.13
C GLU A 90 0.89 2.64 -9.44
N PRO A 91 -0.34 2.09 -9.50
CA PRO A 91 -0.96 1.72 -10.76
C PRO A 91 -1.17 2.97 -11.65
N PRO A 92 -0.96 2.88 -12.97
CA PRO A 92 -1.11 4.04 -13.87
C PRO A 92 -2.49 4.70 -13.85
N GLY A 93 -3.54 3.96 -13.50
CA GLY A 93 -4.93 4.45 -13.42
C GLY A 93 -5.42 4.76 -12.00
N GLY A 94 -4.52 4.79 -11.01
CA GLY A 94 -4.89 4.85 -9.60
C GLY A 94 -5.39 3.52 -9.04
N ASP A 95 -5.83 3.53 -7.79
CA ASP A 95 -6.31 2.33 -7.11
C ASP A 95 -7.82 2.09 -7.39
N PRO A 96 -8.18 1.00 -8.11
CA PRO A 96 -9.57 0.70 -8.41
C PRO A 96 -10.40 0.38 -7.15
N MET A 97 -9.78 -0.21 -6.11
CA MET A 97 -10.49 -0.49 -4.86
C MET A 97 -10.86 0.80 -4.13
N MET A 98 -9.99 1.81 -4.17
CA MET A 98 -10.31 3.13 -3.64
C MET A 98 -11.41 3.83 -4.44
N THR A 99 -11.43 3.65 -5.76
CA THR A 99 -12.51 4.14 -6.62
C THR A 99 -13.85 3.51 -6.22
N GLU A 100 -13.91 2.19 -6.10
CA GLU A 100 -15.09 1.46 -5.65
C GLU A 100 -15.56 1.93 -4.27
N TYR A 101 -14.62 2.10 -3.33
CA TYR A 101 -14.92 2.56 -1.98
C TYR A 101 -15.57 3.95 -1.97
N VAL A 102 -15.02 4.90 -2.72
CA VAL A 102 -15.54 6.27 -2.81
C VAL A 102 -16.91 6.27 -3.49
N VAL A 103 -17.07 5.59 -4.63
CA VAL A 103 -18.35 5.50 -5.34
C VAL A 103 -19.44 4.91 -4.45
N MET A 104 -19.13 3.84 -3.71
CA MET A 104 -20.06 3.21 -2.77
C MET A 104 -20.54 4.19 -1.70
N HIS A 105 -19.64 4.98 -1.10
CA HIS A 105 -20.01 5.96 -0.07
C HIS A 105 -20.78 7.16 -0.64
N VAL A 106 -20.39 7.65 -1.81
CA VAL A 106 -21.13 8.72 -2.51
C VAL A 106 -22.57 8.28 -2.76
N LEU A 107 -22.78 7.09 -3.31
CA LEU A 107 -24.12 6.55 -3.56
C LEU A 107 -24.88 6.28 -2.26
N ARG A 108 -24.20 5.80 -1.20
CA ARG A 108 -24.80 5.59 0.13
C ARG A 108 -25.44 6.88 0.65
N PHE A 109 -24.75 8.02 0.54
CA PHE A 109 -25.29 9.30 1.00
C PHE A 109 -26.28 9.91 0.00
N HIS A 110 -26.01 9.86 -1.30
CA HIS A 110 -26.91 10.37 -2.34
C HIS A 110 -28.28 9.68 -2.33
N ARG A 111 -28.35 8.43 -1.86
CA ARG A 111 -29.60 7.65 -1.70
C ARG A 111 -30.16 7.65 -0.27
N ASP A 112 -29.61 8.48 0.63
CA ASP A 112 -30.01 8.56 2.04
C ASP A 112 -30.13 7.18 2.72
N MET A 113 -29.24 6.25 2.35
CA MET A 113 -29.18 4.92 2.97
C MET A 113 -29.05 4.98 4.50
N PRO A 114 -28.28 5.90 5.12
CA PRO A 114 -28.25 6.03 6.57
C PRO A 114 -29.63 6.30 7.18
N GLY A 115 -30.40 7.22 6.58
CA GLY A 115 -31.74 7.53 7.06
C GLY A 115 -32.72 6.37 6.89
N TYR A 116 -32.63 5.63 5.77
CA TYR A 116 -33.42 4.41 5.57
C TYR A 116 -33.05 3.29 6.55
N GLN A 117 -31.76 3.08 6.83
CA GLN A 117 -31.29 2.12 7.82
C GLN A 117 -31.82 2.44 9.22
N ALA A 118 -31.82 3.72 9.61
CA ALA A 118 -32.37 4.17 10.89
C ALA A 118 -33.88 3.94 10.99
N ALA A 119 -34.64 4.23 9.93
CA ALA A 119 -36.08 3.96 9.88
C ALA A 119 -36.40 2.45 9.92
N GLN A 120 -35.62 1.65 9.18
CA GLN A 120 -35.75 0.20 9.19
C GLN A 120 -35.54 -0.39 10.59
N ALA A 121 -34.55 0.09 11.34
CA ALA A 121 -34.31 -0.35 12.72
C ALA A 121 -35.50 -0.06 13.65
N LYS A 122 -36.27 1.00 13.37
CA LYS A 122 -37.51 1.35 14.08
C LYS A 122 -38.76 0.69 13.51
N ARG A 123 -38.62 -0.10 12.44
CA ARG A 123 -39.72 -0.68 11.65
C ARG A 123 -40.68 0.38 11.08
N GLU A 124 -40.14 1.56 10.79
CA GLU A 124 -40.88 2.68 10.21
C GLU A 124 -40.77 2.66 8.68
N TRP A 125 -41.90 2.78 8.00
CA TRP A 125 -41.90 3.07 6.57
C TRP A 125 -41.64 4.55 6.33
N ARG A 126 -40.42 4.89 5.91
CA ARG A 126 -40.01 6.27 5.60
C ARG A 126 -40.00 6.47 4.10
N ARG A 127 -40.70 7.51 3.62
CA ARG A 127 -40.66 7.95 2.22
C ARG A 127 -40.10 9.36 2.16
N VAL A 128 -38.97 9.53 1.49
CA VAL A 128 -38.40 10.86 1.19
C VAL A 128 -38.49 11.15 -0.31
N PRO A 129 -38.45 12.43 -0.73
CA PRO A 129 -38.31 12.77 -2.15
C PRO A 129 -37.08 12.08 -2.76
N ILE A 130 -37.23 11.60 -4.00
CA ILE A 130 -36.11 10.98 -4.73
C ILE A 130 -35.21 12.11 -5.24
N MET A 131 -33.96 12.11 -4.78
CA MET A 131 -32.90 12.96 -5.35
C MET A 131 -32.51 12.40 -6.72
N ARG A 132 -32.65 13.22 -7.76
CA ARG A 132 -32.15 12.86 -9.10
C ARG A 132 -30.64 13.06 -9.18
N PRO A 133 -29.91 12.32 -10.03
CA PRO A 133 -28.45 12.47 -10.15
C PRO A 133 -27.96 13.90 -10.45
N GLU A 134 -28.77 14.70 -11.12
CA GLU A 134 -28.50 16.10 -11.47
C GLU A 134 -28.75 17.12 -10.35
N GLN A 135 -29.22 16.68 -9.17
CA GLN A 135 -29.51 17.50 -8.00
C GLN A 135 -28.52 17.22 -6.87
#